data_AF-A0A6P0TJ21-F1
#
_entry.id   AF-A0A6P0TJ21-F1
#
_cell.length_a   1.000
_cell.length_b   1.000
_cell.length_c   1.000
_cell.angle_alpha   90.00
_cell.angle_beta   90.00
_cell.angle_gamma   90.00
#
_symmetry.space_group_name_H-M   'P 1'
#
loop_
_entity.id
_entity.type
_entity.pdbx_description
1 polymer ?
#
loop_
_entity_poly.entity_id
_entity_poly.type
_entity_poly.pdbx_seq_one_letter_code
_entity_poly.pdbx_strand_id
1 'polypeptide(L)' 'MAIYAIWNNKGGVGKSYLTFQLASEYARQNPHKKVLAVDLCPQANSSSMLLGGMEQGEARLTQIHTQQPRRTISG' A
#
# COMPACT_ATOMS: atom_id res chain seq x y z
N MET A 1 10.95 15.03 8.98
CA MET A 1 10.11 13.93 8.47
C MET A 1 10.14 14.02 6.95
N ALA A 2 10.59 12.98 6.25
CA ALA A 2 10.62 12.97 4.79
C ALA A 2 9.34 12.34 4.25
N ILE A 3 8.79 12.91 3.19
CA ILE A 3 7.56 12.44 2.52
C ILE A 3 7.91 12.25 1.05
N TYR A 4 7.60 11.08 0.51
CA TYR A 4 7.87 10.71 -0.88
C TYR A 4 6.58 10.29 -1.57
N ALA A 5 6.45 10.64 -2.84
CA ALA A 5 5.34 10.21 -3.69
C ALA A 5 5.88 9.44 -4.88
N ILE A 6 5.34 8.25 -5.13
CA ILE A 6 5.67 7.42 -6.28
C ILE A 6 4.53 7.52 -7.29
N TRP A 7 4.79 8.15 -8.43
CA TRP A 7 3.76 8.47 -9.40
C TRP A 7 4.27 8.32 -10.85
N ASN A 8 3.37 7.94 -11.75
CA ASN A 8 3.60 7.83 -13.18
C ASN A 8 2.24 7.71 -13.90
N ASN A 9 2.06 8.47 -14.99
CA ASN A 9 0.88 8.44 -15.86
C ASN A 9 0.56 7.05 -16.44
N LYS A 10 1.58 6.23 -16.70
CA LYS A 10 1.40 4.91 -17.30
C LYS A 10 1.09 3.87 -16.23
N GLY A 11 -0.05 3.18 -16.38
CA GLY A 11 -0.39 1.99 -15.60
C GLY A 11 0.55 0.81 -15.92
N GLY A 12 0.73 -0.12 -14.98
CA GLY A 12 1.50 -1.35 -15.23
C GLY A 12 3.02 -1.21 -15.23
N VAL A 13 3.58 -0.04 -14.88
CA VAL A 13 5.04 0.21 -14.87
C VAL A 13 5.74 -0.16 -13.54
N GLY A 14 5.07 -0.90 -12.65
CA GLY A 14 5.67 -1.38 -11.40
C GLY A 14 5.67 -0.40 -10.22
N LYS A 15 4.92 0.71 -10.26
CA LYS A 15 4.85 1.69 -9.16
C LYS A 15 4.52 1.08 -7.79
N SER A 16 3.48 0.25 -7.72
CA SER A 16 3.01 -0.34 -6.47
C SER A 16 4.03 -1.34 -5.91
N TYR A 17 4.65 -2.12 -6.80
CA TYR A 17 5.73 -3.04 -6.44
C TYR A 17 6.96 -2.31 -5.91
N LEU A 18 7.40 -1.25 -6.61
CA LEU A 18 8.50 -0.40 -6.15
C LEU A 18 8.19 0.24 -4.79
N THR A 19 6.95 0.70 -4.59
CA THR A 19 6.50 1.24 -3.30
C THR A 19 6.61 0.21 -2.18
N PHE A 20 6.14 -1.02 -2.42
CA PHE A 20 6.24 -2.13 -1.47
C PHE A 20 7.70 -2.44 -1.12
N GLN A 21 8.57 -2.56 -2.13
CA GLN A 21 9.99 -2.86 -1.94
C GLN A 21 10.71 -1.76 -1.15
N LEU A 22 10.53 -0.49 -1.53
CA LEU A 22 11.16 0.65 -0.86
C LEU A 22 10.70 0.79 0.60
N ALA A 23 9.38 0.68 0.84
CA ALA A 23 8.84 0.80 2.19
C ALA A 23 9.34 -0.34 3.10
N SER A 24 9.32 -1.58 2.61
CA SER A 24 9.74 -2.76 3.36
C SER A 24 11.24 -2.73 3.65
N GLU A 25 12.06 -2.43 2.64
CA GLU A 25 13.51 -2.38 2.79
C GLU A 25 13.95 -1.24 3.71
N TYR A 26 13.34 -0.06 3.59
CA TYR A 26 13.62 1.05 4.50
C TYR A 26 13.25 0.71 5.95
N ALA A 27 12.09 0.09 6.18
CA ALA A 27 11.67 -0.36 7.51
C ALA A 27 12.63 -1.39 8.10
N ARG A 28 13.10 -2.35 7.27
CA ARG A 28 14.08 -3.37 7.66
C ARG A 28 15.43 -2.77 8.06
N GLN A 29 15.91 -1.79 7.31
CA GLN A 29 17.17 -1.09 7.61
C GLN A 29 17.06 -0.10 8.79
N ASN A 30 15.84 0.34 9.13
CA ASN A 30 15.60 1.34 10.16
C ASN A 30 14.56 0.83 11.19
N PRO A 31 14.88 -0.20 12.00
CA PRO A 31 13.90 -0.88 12.86
C PRO A 31 13.27 0.02 13.93
N HIS A 32 13.89 1.14 14.27
CA HIS A 32 13.38 2.11 15.24
C HIS A 32 12.56 3.24 14.61
N LYS A 33 12.41 3.28 13.28
CA LYS A 33 11.62 4.28 12.57
C LYS A 33 10.28 3.71 12.14
N LYS A 34 9.22 4.51 12.30
CA LYS A 34 7.89 4.17 11.77
C LYS A 34 7.83 4.56 10.28
N VAL A 35 7.41 3.62 9.45
CA VAL A 35 7.15 3.83 8.02
C VAL A 35 5.63 3.78 7.82
N LEU A 36 5.07 4.84 7.24
CA LEU A 36 3.66 4.92 6.88
C LEU A 36 3.54 4.86 5.35
N ALA A 37 2.90 3.82 4.84
CA ALA A 37 2.51 3.72 3.44
C ALA A 37 1.07 4.22 3.26
N VAL A 38 0.84 5.12 2.31
CA VAL A 38 -0.48 5.65 1.98
C VAL A 38 -0.78 5.31 0.53
N ASP A 39 -1.74 4.42 0.31
CA ASP A 39 -2.17 3.99 -1.02
C ASP A 39 -3.39 4.79 -1.46
N LEU A 40 -3.18 5.74 -2.38
CA LEU A 40 -4.23 6.58 -2.96
C LEU A 40 -4.66 6.11 -4.35
N CYS A 41 -4.17 4.94 -4.80
CA CYS A 41 -4.57 4.38 -6.07
C CYS A 41 -5.91 3.62 -5.89
N PRO A 42 -6.95 3.90 -6.68
CA PRO A 42 -8.23 3.17 -6.56
C PRO A 42 -8.12 1.65 -6.74
N GLN A 43 -7.04 1.17 -7.39
CA GLN A 43 -6.78 -0.26 -7.57
C GLN A 43 -6.19 -0.94 -6.32
N ALA A 44 -5.78 -0.18 -5.31
CA ALA A 44 -5.27 -0.68 -4.02
C ALA A 44 -4.12 -1.71 -4.08
N ASN A 45 -3.38 -1.76 -5.20
CA ASN A 45 -2.34 -2.77 -5.42
C ASN A 45 -1.23 -2.75 -4.35
N SER A 46 -0.85 -1.57 -3.85
CA SER A 46 0.16 -1.48 -2.78
C SER A 46 -0.39 -2.01 -1.46
N SER A 47 -1.67 -1.72 -1.18
CA SER A 47 -2.37 -2.25 -0.01
C SER A 47 -2.47 -3.78 -0.07
N SER A 48 -2.84 -4.36 -1.22
CA SER A 48 -2.91 -5.81 -1.41
C SER A 48 -1.56 -6.49 -1.13
N MET A 49 -0.48 -5.95 -1.71
CA MET A 49 0.89 -6.45 -1.46
C MET A 49 1.26 -6.42 0.03
N LEU A 50 1.04 -5.28 0.70
CA LEU A 50 1.35 -5.10 2.12
C LEU A 50 0.47 -5.96 3.05
N LEU A 51 -0.78 -6.25 2.64
CA LEU A 51 -1.73 -7.02 3.41
C LEU A 51 -1.61 -8.53 3.21
N GLY A 52 -0.71 -9.03 2.36
CA GLY A 52 -0.49 -10.47 2.19
C GLY A 52 -0.45 -10.96 0.74
N GLY A 53 -0.26 -10.06 -0.22
CA GLY A 53 -0.14 -10.40 -1.63
C GLY A 53 -1.48 -10.70 -2.30
N MET A 54 -1.42 -11.28 -3.51
CA MET A 54 -2.56 -11.35 -4.43
C MET A 54 -3.77 -12.16 -3.92
N GLU A 55 -3.59 -13.08 -2.98
CA GLU A 55 -4.69 -13.88 -2.44
C GLU A 55 -5.15 -13.34 -1.09
N GLN A 56 -4.28 -13.40 -0.08
CA GLN A 56 -4.63 -13.00 1.29
C GLN A 56 -4.84 -11.48 1.41
N GLY A 57 -4.06 -10.70 0.67
CA GLY A 57 -4.18 -9.24 0.63
C GLY A 57 -5.50 -8.79 0.02
N GLU A 58 -5.89 -9.38 -1.11
CA GLU A 58 -7.20 -9.12 -1.75
C GLU A 58 -8.38 -9.50 -0.85
N ALA A 59 -8.30 -10.65 -0.18
CA ALA A 59 -9.33 -11.05 0.78
C ALA A 59 -9.46 -10.04 1.94
N ARG A 60 -8.34 -9.58 2.50
CA ARG A 60 -8.32 -8.55 3.56
C ARG A 60 -8.81 -7.19 3.07
N LEU A 61 -8.44 -6.79 1.86
CA LEU A 61 -8.95 -5.57 1.23
C LEU A 61 -10.46 -5.62 1.05
N THR A 62 -10.99 -6.75 0.57
CA THR A 62 -12.43 -6.96 0.43
C THR A 62 -13.14 -6.84 1.79
N GLN A 63 -12.57 -7.41 2.86
CA GLN A 63 -13.10 -7.25 4.21
C GLN A 63 -13.12 -5.78 4.64
N ILE A 64 -12.05 -5.01 4.39
CA ILE A 64 -11.98 -3.58 4.71
C ILE A 64 -13.03 -2.77 3.90
N HIS A 65 -13.18 -3.08 2.61
CA HIS A 65 -14.10 -2.38 1.71
C HIS A 65 -15.59 -2.64 2.01
N THR A 66 -15.90 -3.79 2.60
CA THR A 66 -17.26 -4.21 2.94
C THR A 66 -17.66 -3.88 4.38
N GLN A 67 -16.74 -3.37 5.21
CA GLN A 67 -17.05 -2.89 6.56
C GLN A 67 -18.03 -1.71 6.56
N GLN A 68 -18.81 -1.60 7.63
CA GLN A 68 -19.68 -0.46 7.92
C GLN A 68 -19.36 0.10 9.32
N PRO A 69 -18.77 1.30 9.43
CA PRO A 69 -18.33 2.16 8.34
C PRO A 69 -17.12 1.57 7.59
N ARG A 70 -16.99 1.88 6.30
CA ARG A 70 -15.81 1.49 5.53
C ARG A 70 -14.60 2.26 6.06
N ARG A 71 -13.47 1.57 6.20
CA ARG A 71 -12.24 2.11 6.79
C ARG A 71 -11.19 2.42 5.72
N THR A 72 -11.56 3.22 4.73
CA THR A 72 -10.63 3.75 3.71
C THR A 72 -10.56 5.27 3.78
N ILE A 73 -9.63 5.87 3.04
CA ILE A 73 -9.47 7.33 3.00
C ILE A 73 -10.68 8.01 2.34
N SER A 74 -11.36 7.33 1.43
CA SER A 74 -12.48 7.89 0.65
C SER A 74 -13.85 7.78 1.30
N GLY A 75 -13.96 7.17 2.49
CA GLY A 75 -15.24 6.68 3.01
C GLY A 75 -15.48 5.28 2.51
#